data_AF-I4D931-F1
#
_entry.id   AF-I4D931-F1
#
_cell.length_a   1.000
_cell.length_b   1.000
_cell.length_c   1.000
_cell.angle_alpha   90.00
_cell.angle_beta   90.00
_cell.angle_gamma   90.00
#
_symmetry.space_group_name_H-M   'P 1'
#
loop_
_entity.id
_entity.type
_entity.pdbx_description
1 polymer ?
#
loop_
_entity_poly.entity_id
_entity_poly.type
_entity_poly.pdbx_seq_one_letter_code
_entity_poly.pdbx_strand_id
1 'polypeptide(L)'
;MHYQLYPQTNQTRIFTEKNSRSKIPYCTARKMRELYPDEDFVIIGEIGNFAEVFGGQDVLLTGSGKAIPIFPRGSLMKPLEWIAGYVAVGENTYVAAVRSIIPTFLRCRK
;
A
#
# COMPACT_ATOMS: atom_id res chain seq x y z
N MET A 1 -10.92 9.78 4.57
CA MET A 1 -11.65 9.32 3.36
C MET A 1 -11.52 7.80 3.23
N HIS A 2 -12.54 7.12 2.70
CA HIS A 2 -12.51 5.67 2.51
C HIS A 2 -12.29 5.33 1.03
N TYR A 3 -11.29 4.50 0.77
CA TYR A 3 -10.95 3.98 -0.55
C TYR A 3 -11.26 2.49 -0.60
N GLN A 4 -11.57 1.98 -1.80
CA GLN A 4 -11.80 0.56 -2.02
C GLN A 4 -10.81 0.04 -3.05
N LEU A 5 -10.59 -1.27 -3.07
CA LEU A 5 -9.77 -1.89 -4.09
C LEU A 5 -10.45 -1.76 -5.46
N TYR A 6 -9.76 -1.10 -6.39
CA TYR A 6 -10.23 -1.03 -7.76
C TYR A 6 -9.85 -2.32 -8.50
N PRO A 7 -10.73 -2.91 -9.32
CA PRO A 7 -10.42 -4.09 -10.10
C PRO A 7 -9.19 -3.87 -10.98
N GLN A 8 -8.08 -4.53 -10.64
CA GLN A 8 -6.90 -4.55 -11.50
C GLN A 8 -6.93 -5.83 -12.34
N THR A 9 -7.00 -5.72 -13.66
CA THR A 9 -6.84 -6.84 -14.60
C THR A 9 -5.39 -7.29 -14.76
N ASN A 10 -4.44 -6.42 -14.38
CA ASN A 10 -3.01 -6.58 -14.62
C ASN A 10 -2.20 -7.08 -13.40
N GLN A 11 -2.87 -7.64 -12.40
CA GLN A 11 -2.27 -8.07 -11.14
C GLN A 11 -1.15 -9.10 -11.35
N THR A 12 -0.01 -8.86 -10.74
CA THR A 12 1.16 -9.77 -10.83
C THR A 12 1.58 -10.32 -9.48
N ARG A 13 1.23 -9.67 -8.35
CA ARG A 13 1.66 -10.11 -7.01
C ARG A 13 0.65 -9.73 -5.91
N ILE A 14 0.79 -10.43 -4.78
CA ILE A 14 -0.01 -10.23 -3.57
C ILE A 14 0.88 -9.62 -2.47
N PHE A 15 0.41 -8.53 -1.89
CA PHE A 15 0.93 -7.92 -0.68
C PHE A 15 0.08 -8.41 0.49
N THR A 16 0.71 -8.95 1.53
CA THR A 16 0.01 -9.33 2.75
C THR A 16 0.31 -8.29 3.80
N GLU A 17 -0.70 -7.52 4.19
CA GLU A 17 -0.59 -6.58 5.29
C GLU A 17 -0.55 -7.37 6.61
N LYS A 18 0.45 -7.13 7.45
CA LYS A 18 0.76 -7.98 8.61
C LYS A 18 -0.30 -7.93 9.70
N ASN A 19 -0.93 -6.79 9.97
CA ASN A 19 -1.85 -6.59 11.08
C ASN A 19 -3.22 -7.20 10.78
N SER A 20 -3.82 -6.82 9.66
CA SER A 20 -5.11 -7.32 9.18
C SER A 20 -5.00 -8.69 8.52
N ARG A 21 -3.79 -9.14 8.14
CA ARG A 21 -3.55 -10.35 7.31
C ARG A 21 -4.26 -10.29 5.96
N SER A 22 -4.70 -9.11 5.54
CA SER A 22 -5.40 -8.93 4.27
C SER A 22 -4.42 -9.14 3.13
N LYS A 23 -4.86 -9.92 2.13
CA LYS A 23 -4.16 -10.09 0.87
C LYS A 23 -4.64 -9.02 -0.09
N ILE A 24 -3.72 -8.16 -0.50
CA ILE A 24 -3.99 -7.01 -1.35
C ILE A 24 -3.24 -7.21 -2.66
N PRO A 25 -3.94 -7.24 -3.79
CA PRO A 25 -3.26 -7.27 -5.06
C PRO A 25 -2.55 -5.95 -5.33
N TYR A 26 -1.35 -6.02 -5.93
CA TYR A 26 -0.62 -4.84 -6.34
C TYR A 26 0.08 -5.03 -7.68
N CYS A 27 0.32 -3.91 -8.35
CA CYS A 27 1.13 -3.80 -9.55
C CYS A 27 2.58 -3.48 -9.16
N THR A 28 3.55 -4.24 -9.66
CA THR A 28 4.97 -3.96 -9.36
C THR A 28 5.41 -2.63 -9.99
N ALA A 29 6.41 -1.97 -9.40
CA ALA A 29 6.96 -0.73 -9.96
C ALA A 29 7.44 -0.88 -11.41
N ARG A 30 7.95 -2.06 -11.78
CA ARG A 30 8.32 -2.35 -13.18
C ARG A 30 7.10 -2.28 -14.10
N LYS A 31 6.01 -2.97 -13.74
CA LYS A 31 4.80 -3.00 -14.56
C LYS A 31 4.06 -1.67 -14.58
N MET A 32 4.14 -0.86 -13.52
CA MET A 32 3.63 0.52 -13.55
C MET A 32 4.33 1.37 -14.59
N ARG A 33 5.67 1.27 -14.72
CA ARG A 33 6.42 1.99 -15.77
C ARG A 33 6.08 1.53 -17.20
N GLU A 34 5.67 0.27 -17.36
CA GLU A 34 5.18 -0.26 -18.64
C GLU A 34 3.77 0.27 -18.97
N LEU A 35 2.90 0.42 -17.98
CA LEU A 35 1.53 0.90 -18.15
C LEU A 35 1.43 2.43 -18.29
N TYR A 36 2.31 3.15 -17.59
CA TYR A 36 2.33 4.60 -17.52
C TYR A 36 3.75 5.11 -17.79
N PRO A 37 4.21 5.05 -19.06
CA PRO A 37 5.55 5.52 -19.41
C PRO A 37 5.73 7.03 -19.17
N ASP A 38 4.64 7.80 -19.30
CA ASP A 38 4.62 9.25 -19.07
C ASP A 38 4.32 9.62 -17.61
N GLU A 39 4.28 8.63 -16.71
CA GLU A 39 3.96 8.80 -15.29
C GLU A 39 2.58 9.43 -15.00
N ASP A 40 1.62 9.28 -15.92
CA ASP A 40 0.25 9.79 -15.79
C ASP A 40 -0.62 8.95 -14.83
N PHE A 41 -0.25 8.97 -13.55
CA PHE A 41 -1.00 8.33 -12.48
C PHE A 41 -0.81 9.07 -11.15
N VAL A 42 -1.79 8.91 -10.25
CA VAL A 42 -1.79 9.57 -8.95
C VAL A 42 -1.45 8.57 -7.86
N ILE A 43 -0.50 8.92 -6.99
CA ILE A 43 -0.25 8.19 -5.74
C ILE A 43 -0.82 9.00 -4.58
N ILE A 44 -1.90 8.52 -3.96
CA ILE A 44 -2.59 9.24 -2.88
C ILE A 44 -1.95 9.02 -1.49
N GLY A 45 -1.08 8.02 -1.38
CA GLY A 45 -0.42 7.71 -0.12
C GLY A 45 0.26 6.34 -0.11
N GLU A 46 0.56 5.86 1.09
CA GLU A 46 1.32 4.65 1.36
C GLU A 46 0.58 3.73 2.33
N ILE A 47 0.61 2.42 2.08
CA ILE A 47 0.25 1.37 3.03
C ILE A 47 1.51 0.57 3.37
N GLY A 48 1.70 0.20 4.64
CA GLY A 48 2.93 -0.46 5.08
C GLY A 48 2.73 -1.41 6.24
N ASN A 49 3.81 -2.09 6.60
CA ASN A 49 3.83 -3.14 7.63
C ASN A 49 3.84 -2.63 9.08
N PHE A 50 4.15 -1.36 9.32
CA PHE A 50 4.35 -0.79 10.66
C PHE A 50 3.37 0.32 11.00
N ALA A 51 2.21 0.26 10.39
CA ALA A 51 1.19 1.27 10.50
C ALA A 51 0.29 1.05 11.72
N GLU A 52 0.33 1.95 12.70
CA GLU A 52 -0.72 2.10 13.69
C GLU A 52 -1.82 3.00 13.12
N VAL A 53 -3.08 2.60 13.34
CA VAL A 53 -4.26 3.37 12.90
C VAL A 53 -4.50 4.49 13.92
N PHE A 54 -4.57 5.74 13.45
CA PHE A 54 -5.02 6.87 14.26
C PHE A 54 -6.34 7.43 13.70
N GLY A 55 -7.19 7.97 14.59
CA GLY A 55 -8.48 8.53 14.19
C GLY A 55 -8.33 9.69 13.19
N GLY A 56 -9.10 9.65 12.10
CA GLY A 56 -9.11 10.70 11.06
C GLY A 56 -8.24 10.43 9.83
N GLN A 57 -7.53 9.29 9.77
CA GLN A 57 -6.73 8.91 8.61
C GLN A 57 -7.58 8.42 7.43
N ASP A 58 -7.04 8.57 6.22
CA ASP A 58 -7.55 7.88 5.04
C ASP A 58 -7.34 6.37 5.20
N VAL A 59 -8.31 5.57 4.76
CA VAL A 59 -8.23 4.11 4.88
C VAL A 59 -8.62 3.41 3.60
N LEU A 60 -7.91 2.32 3.31
CA LEU A 60 -8.24 1.34 2.29
C LEU A 60 -9.10 0.23 2.89
N LEU A 61 -10.33 0.10 2.40
CA LEU A 61 -11.24 -0.98 2.74
C LEU A 61 -10.96 -2.18 1.82
N THR A 62 -10.66 -3.31 2.41
CA THR A 62 -10.49 -4.57 1.69
C THR A 62 -11.84 -5.24 1.45
N GLY A 63 -11.91 -6.17 0.49
CA GLY A 63 -13.14 -6.95 0.23
C GLY A 63 -13.62 -7.78 1.42
N SER A 64 -12.78 -7.98 2.45
CA SER A 64 -13.18 -8.63 3.71
C SER A 64 -13.68 -7.64 4.77
N GLY A 65 -13.89 -6.37 4.41
CA GLY A 65 -14.34 -5.32 5.33
C GLY A 65 -13.27 -4.82 6.30
N LYS A 66 -11.99 -5.14 6.10
CA LYS A 66 -10.91 -4.66 6.97
C LYS A 66 -10.41 -3.30 6.49
N ALA A 67 -10.17 -2.40 7.42
CA ALA A 67 -9.61 -1.08 7.14
C ALA A 67 -8.08 -1.11 7.29
N ILE A 68 -7.38 -0.59 6.30
CA ILE A 68 -5.92 -0.45 6.27
C ILE A 68 -5.59 1.03 6.16
N PRO A 69 -4.84 1.61 7.11
CA PRO A 69 -4.52 3.02 7.11
C PRO A 69 -3.64 3.40 5.92
N ILE A 70 -4.02 4.47 5.22
CA ILE A 70 -3.25 5.12 4.16
C ILE A 70 -2.54 6.32 4.76
N PHE A 71 -1.22 6.34 4.65
CA PHE A 71 -0.39 7.42 5.16
C PHE A 71 0.00 8.39 4.05
N PRO A 72 0.32 9.65 4.41
CA PRO A 72 0.92 10.58 3.47
C PRO A 72 2.19 10.01 2.85
N ARG A 73 2.45 10.35 1.59
CA ARG A 73 3.66 9.94 0.87
C ARG A 73 4.93 10.40 1.63
N GLY A 74 5.92 9.52 1.73
CA GLY A 74 7.20 9.78 2.40
C GLY A 74 7.17 9.66 3.93
N SER A 75 6.01 9.36 4.54
CA SER A 75 5.91 9.23 6.00
C SER A 75 6.40 7.89 6.55
N LEU A 76 6.44 6.84 5.71
CA LEU A 76 6.77 5.48 6.15
C LEU A 76 8.17 5.00 5.76
N MET A 77 8.92 5.71 4.90
CA MET A 77 10.24 5.23 4.45
C MET A 77 11.30 5.30 5.57
N LYS A 78 11.30 4.28 6.43
CA LYS A 78 12.38 4.00 7.40
C LYS A 78 13.55 3.31 6.70
N PRO A 79 14.74 3.27 7.32
CA PRO A 79 15.83 2.43 6.84
C PRO A 79 15.34 0.98 6.65
N LEU A 80 15.65 0.39 5.49
CA LEU A 80 15.20 -0.97 5.08
C LEU A 80 13.72 -1.10 4.70
N GLU A 81 13.03 0.01 4.42
CA GLU A 81 11.72 0.01 3.77
C GLU A 81 11.83 0.46 2.31
N TRP A 82 11.04 -0.15 1.43
CA TRP A 82 10.97 0.23 0.02
C TRP A 82 9.58 -0.01 -0.56
N ILE A 83 9.26 0.73 -1.62
CA ILE A 83 8.02 0.54 -2.37
C ILE A 83 8.11 -0.78 -3.13
N ALA A 84 7.28 -1.75 -2.75
CA ALA A 84 7.16 -3.02 -3.46
C ALA A 84 6.31 -2.89 -4.73
N GLY A 85 5.36 -1.96 -4.72
CA GLY A 85 4.52 -1.64 -5.87
C GLY A 85 3.31 -0.80 -5.47
N TYR A 86 2.23 -0.90 -6.25
CA TYR A 86 1.12 0.05 -6.23
C TYR A 86 -0.23 -0.66 -6.30
N VAL A 87 -1.11 -0.35 -5.37
CA VAL A 87 -2.47 -0.89 -5.24
C VAL A 87 -3.42 0.11 -5.88
N ALA A 88 -4.25 -0.31 -6.84
CA ALA A 88 -5.23 0.61 -7.43
C ALA A 88 -6.42 0.78 -6.49
N VAL A 89 -6.85 2.03 -6.39
CA VAL A 89 -8.02 2.46 -5.62
C VAL A 89 -9.02 3.26 -6.46
N GLY A 90 -8.67 3.53 -7.71
CA GLY A 90 -9.54 4.14 -8.71
C GLY A 90 -8.89 4.08 -10.08
N GLU A 91 -9.51 4.76 -11.04
CA GLU A 91 -8.92 4.97 -12.36
C GLU A 91 -7.66 5.83 -12.23
N ASN A 92 -6.53 5.32 -12.74
CA ASN A 92 -5.20 5.93 -12.66
C ASN A 92 -4.78 6.38 -11.24
N THR A 93 -5.42 5.86 -10.19
CA THR A 93 -5.22 6.29 -8.80
C THR A 93 -4.77 5.12 -7.96
N TYR A 94 -3.66 5.30 -7.25
CA TYR A 94 -2.92 4.24 -6.61
C TYR A 94 -2.47 4.60 -5.19
N VAL A 95 -2.24 3.56 -4.40
CA VAL A 95 -1.61 3.61 -3.09
C VAL A 95 -0.33 2.79 -3.13
N ALA A 96 0.78 3.36 -2.69
CA ALA A 96 2.07 2.67 -2.67
C ALA A 96 2.09 1.60 -1.56
N ALA A 97 2.43 0.37 -1.91
CA ALA A 97 2.62 -0.73 -0.97
C ALA A 97 4.09 -0.79 -0.53
N VAL A 98 4.33 -0.41 0.73
CA VAL A 98 5.65 -0.38 1.35
C VAL A 98 5.94 -1.72 2.02
N ARG A 99 7.05 -2.35 1.64
CA ARG A 99 7.59 -3.54 2.30
C ARG A 99 8.77 -3.16 3.17
N SER A 100 9.00 -3.98 4.20
CA SER A 100 10.17 -3.89 5.05
C SER A 100 10.75 -5.27 5.32
N ILE A 101 12.08 -5.34 5.42
CA ILE A 101 12.79 -6.53 5.87
C ILE A 101 12.97 -6.57 7.39
N ILE A 102 12.60 -5.50 8.11
CA ILE A 102 12.80 -5.44 9.57
C ILE A 102 12.01 -6.59 10.22
N PRO A 103 12.70 -7.48 10.96
CA PRO A 103 12.05 -8.59 11.65
C PRO A 103 11.00 -8.12 12.64
N THR A 104 9.86 -8.81 12.67
CA THR A 104 8.73 -8.52 13.56
C THR A 104 9.11 -8.57 15.06
N PHE A 105 10.27 -9.12 15.44
CA PHE A 105 10.72 -9.17 16.84
C PHE A 105 11.46 -7.91 17.30
N LEU A 106 11.91 -7.03 16.39
CA LEU A 106 12.42 -5.69 16.73
C LEU A 106 11.26 -4.70 17.06
N ARG A 107 10.04 -5.22 17.26
CA ARG A 107 8.80 -4.52 17.58
C ARG A 107 8.77 -3.92 18.99
N CYS A 108 9.74 -4.23 19.85
CA CYS A 108 9.85 -3.66 21.19
C CYS A 108 10.87 -2.52 21.23
N ARG A 109 10.41 -1.28 21.10
CA ARG A 109 10.86 -0.09 21.85
C ARG A 109 10.14 1.15 21.30
N LYS A 110 8.96 1.43 21.84
CA LYS A 110 8.62 2.75 22.36
C LYS A 110 7.90 2.53 23.69
#